data_AF-A0A962T4L2-F1
#
_entry.id   AF-A0A962T4L2-F1
#
_cell.length_a   1.000
_cell.length_b   1.000
_cell.length_c   1.000
_cell.angle_alpha   90.00
_cell.angle_beta   90.00
_cell.angle_gamma   90.00
#
_symmetry.space_group_name_H-M   'P 1'
#
loop_
_entity.id
_entity.type
_entity.pdbx_description
1 polymer ?
#
loop_
_entity_poly.entity_id
_entity_poly.type
_entity_poly.pdbx_seq_one_letter_code
_entity_poly.pdbx_strand_id
1 'polypeptide(L)'
;MFAFGVIAYELLTSHLPYGERLGREVSAKWMNRLRYIPTRNERLDLPVWVDGALERAVRLDPKRRYVIETELIYDFRYPNPDFIERPIRPLLERNPVGFWRGVALVSLIGNLVLLYWLHQG
;
A
#
# COMPACT_ATOMS: atom_id res chain seq x y z
N MET A 1 3.26 20.53 -4.93
CA MET A 1 2.91 19.17 -4.46
C MET A 1 4.00 18.45 -3.68
N PHE A 2 5.08 17.94 -4.28
CA PHE A 2 6.09 17.15 -3.54
C PHE A 2 6.74 17.92 -2.38
N ALA A 3 7.31 19.10 -2.67
CA ALA A 3 7.95 19.93 -1.65
C ALA A 3 6.97 20.31 -0.53
N PHE A 4 5.72 20.63 -0.87
CA PHE A 4 4.68 20.91 0.12
C PHE A 4 4.40 19.69 1.01
N GLY A 5 4.28 18.48 0.43
CA GLY A 5 4.12 17.24 1.20
C GLY A 5 5.30 16.95 2.12
N VAL A 6 6.53 17.23 1.67
CA VAL A 6 7.74 17.11 2.50
C VAL A 6 7.72 18.09 3.66
N ILE A 7 7.40 19.36 3.40
CA ILE A 7 7.30 20.40 4.44
C ILE A 7 6.18 20.07 5.43
N ALA A 8 5.01 19.64 4.94
CA ALA A 8 3.90 19.25 5.82
C ALA A 8 4.28 18.04 6.69
N TYR A 9 4.97 17.04 6.13
CA TYR A 9 5.47 15.90 6.87
C TYR A 9 6.46 16.34 7.97
N GLU A 10 7.39 17.23 7.64
CA GLU A 10 8.39 17.75 8.57
C GLU A 10 7.75 18.61 9.67
N LEU A 11 6.78 19.47 9.36
CA LEU A 11 6.04 20.24 10.36
C LEU A 11 5.24 19.33 11.31
N LEU A 12 4.74 18.19 10.82
CA LEU A 12 3.94 17.26 11.59
C LEU A 12 4.76 16.25 12.39
N THR A 13 5.99 15.92 11.97
CA THR A 13 6.79 14.84 12.60
C THR A 13 8.19 15.27 13.03
N SER A 14 8.66 16.46 12.65
CA SER A 14 10.04 16.94 12.80
C SER A 14 11.10 16.07 12.10
N HIS A 15 10.68 15.18 11.21
CA HIS A 15 11.54 14.26 10.46
C HIS A 15 11.28 14.39 8.96
N LEU A 16 12.14 13.80 8.14
CA LEU A 16 11.96 13.75 6.69
C LEU A 16 11.28 12.44 6.26
N PRO A 17 10.42 12.46 5.23
CA PRO A 17 9.66 11.27 4.78
C PRO A 17 10.54 10.14 4.22
N TYR A 18 11.81 10.45 3.91
CA TYR A 18 12.80 9.50 3.40
C TYR A 18 14.06 9.43 4.28
N GLY A 19 14.03 10.09 5.45
CA GLY A 19 15.20 10.35 6.30
C GLY A 19 16.24 11.26 5.65
N GLU A 20 17.39 11.42 6.29
CA GLU A 20 18.55 12.17 5.76
C GLU A 20 19.26 11.45 4.60
N ARG A 21 18.63 10.40 4.04
CA ARG A 21 19.28 9.52 3.07
C ARG A 21 19.54 10.15 1.72
N LEU A 22 19.09 11.39 1.47
CA LEU A 22 19.40 12.18 0.26
C LEU A 22 20.91 12.31 0.10
N GLY A 23 21.51 11.31 -0.54
CA GLY A 23 22.92 11.27 -0.85
C GLY A 23 23.26 12.38 -1.83
N ARG A 24 24.56 12.72 -1.89
CA ARG A 24 25.09 13.76 -2.79
C ARG A 24 24.78 13.52 -4.27
N GLU A 25 24.43 12.29 -4.66
CA GLU A 25 24.08 11.92 -6.02
C GLU A 25 22.60 11.51 -6.15
N VAL A 26 21.81 12.40 -6.77
CA VAL A 26 20.41 12.15 -7.09
C VAL A 26 20.34 11.37 -8.42
N SER A 27 20.35 10.04 -8.35
CA SER A 27 20.17 9.17 -9.52
C SER A 27 18.78 8.53 -9.54
N ALA A 28 18.22 8.24 -10.71
CA ALA A 28 16.93 7.56 -10.85
C ALA A 28 16.90 6.19 -10.14
N LYS A 29 18.02 5.46 -10.16
CA LYS A 29 18.16 4.17 -9.45
C LYS A 29 18.14 4.35 -7.93
N TRP A 30 18.68 5.47 -7.44
CA TRP A 30 18.71 5.81 -6.03
C TRP A 30 17.32 6.28 -5.56
N MET A 31 16.65 7.10 -6.36
CA MET A 31 15.25 7.50 -6.14
C MET A 31 14.33 6.27 -6.02
N ASN A 32 14.47 5.28 -6.91
CA ASN A 32 13.68 4.04 -6.82
C ASN A 32 13.92 3.20 -5.55
N ARG A 33 15.00 3.45 -4.79
CA ARG A 33 15.28 2.77 -3.52
C ARG A 33 14.67 3.48 -2.31
N LEU A 34 14.27 4.74 -2.47
CA LEU A 34 13.64 5.50 -1.41
C LEU A 34 12.28 4.88 -1.07
N ARG A 35 12.09 4.60 0.21
CA ARG A 35 10.82 4.13 0.75
C ARG A 35 10.29 5.16 1.72
N TYR A 36 9.01 5.46 1.59
CA TYR A 36 8.30 6.32 2.50
C TYR A 36 8.36 5.73 3.92
N ILE A 37 8.67 6.58 4.89
CA ILE A 37 8.64 6.25 6.32
C ILE A 37 7.27 6.70 6.84
N PRO A 38 6.42 5.78 7.34
CA PRO A 38 5.11 6.15 7.89
C PRO A 38 5.24 7.08 9.09
N THR A 39 4.41 8.12 9.16
CA THR A 39 4.40 9.06 10.30
C THR A 39 4.12 8.37 11.63
N ARG A 40 3.40 7.24 11.58
CA ARG A 40 3.02 6.45 12.75
C ARG A 40 4.19 5.88 13.54
N ASN A 41 5.38 5.78 12.93
CA ASN A 41 6.60 5.41 13.67
C ASN A 41 7.05 6.52 14.64
N GLU A 42 6.79 7.78 14.31
CA GLU A 42 7.22 8.95 15.08
C GLU A 42 6.08 9.53 15.94
N ARG A 43 4.84 9.48 15.43
CA ARG A 43 3.63 9.99 16.11
C ARG A 43 2.46 9.05 15.89
N LEU A 44 2.07 8.32 16.94
CA LEU A 44 0.86 7.50 16.94
C LEU A 44 -0.44 8.31 16.96
N ASP A 45 -0.38 9.58 17.36
CA ASP A 45 -1.56 10.46 17.48
C ASP A 45 -2.08 10.96 16.14
N LEU A 46 -1.30 10.81 15.06
CA LEU A 46 -1.70 11.20 13.72
C LEU A 46 -2.71 10.19 13.14
N PRO A 47 -3.88 10.67 12.64
CA PRO A 47 -4.82 9.79 11.97
C PRO A 47 -4.20 9.11 10.74
N VAL A 48 -4.55 7.85 10.51
CA VAL A 48 -4.01 7.03 9.41
C VAL A 48 -4.27 7.67 8.04
N TRP A 49 -5.39 8.34 7.87
CA TRP A 49 -5.73 9.01 6.61
C TRP A 49 -4.82 10.22 6.31
N VAL A 50 -4.30 10.90 7.35
CA VAL A 50 -3.32 11.98 7.19
C VAL A 50 -1.98 11.42 6.71
N ASP A 51 -1.55 10.29 7.28
CA ASP A 51 -0.34 9.58 6.84
C ASP A 51 -0.46 9.14 5.36
N GLY A 52 -1.62 8.62 4.96
CA GLY A 52 -1.88 8.26 3.56
C GLY A 52 -1.90 9.47 2.61
N ALA A 53 -2.44 10.60 3.05
CA ALA A 53 -2.40 11.85 2.29
C ALA A 53 -0.97 12.35 2.10
N LEU A 54 -0.15 12.30 3.16
CA LEU A 54 1.29 12.62 3.10
C LEU A 54 2.04 11.68 2.15
N GLU A 55 1.84 10.36 2.28
CA GLU A 55 2.45 9.35 1.42
C GLU A 55 2.17 9.67 -0.06
N ARG A 56 0.88 9.91 -0.40
CA ARG A 56 0.47 10.21 -1.77
C ARG A 56 1.05 11.53 -2.27
N ALA A 57 1.21 12.54 -1.42
CA ALA A 57 1.83 13.82 -1.77
C ALA A 57 3.33 13.69 -2.07
N VAL A 58 4.04 12.86 -1.30
CA VAL A 58 5.49 12.67 -1.45
C VAL A 58 5.87 11.55 -2.41
N ARG A 59 4.92 10.81 -3.00
CA ARG A 59 5.23 9.76 -3.99
C ARG A 59 6.21 10.24 -5.06
N LEU A 60 7.23 9.42 -5.31
CA LEU A 60 8.34 9.72 -6.24
C LEU A 60 7.89 9.66 -7.70
N ASP A 61 6.94 8.77 -8.02
CA ASP A 61 6.28 8.70 -9.32
C ASP A 61 5.28 9.87 -9.46
N PRO A 62 5.53 10.84 -10.36
CA PRO A 62 4.63 11.98 -10.55
C PRO A 62 3.23 11.57 -11.00
N LYS A 63 3.09 10.45 -11.71
CA LYS A 63 1.79 9.95 -12.20
C LYS A 63 0.90 9.42 -11.08
N ARG A 64 1.49 9.10 -9.93
CA ARG A 64 0.77 8.57 -8.75
C ARG A 64 0.57 9.62 -7.66
N ARG A 65 0.97 10.87 -7.91
CA ARG A 65 0.81 12.01 -7.01
C ARG A 65 -0.53 12.70 -7.26
N TYR A 66 -0.99 13.51 -6.31
CA TYR A 66 -2.09 14.44 -6.53
C TYR A 66 -1.84 15.32 -7.76
N VAL A 67 -2.87 15.42 -8.59
CA VAL A 67 -2.86 16.29 -9.78
C VAL A 67 -3.27 17.71 -9.41
N ILE A 68 -4.16 17.85 -8.42
CA ILE A 68 -4.79 19.13 -8.03
C ILE A 68 -4.50 19.41 -6.56
N GLU A 69 -4.07 20.65 -6.26
CA GLU A 69 -3.68 21.06 -4.89
C GLU A 69 -4.84 20.97 -3.90
N THR A 70 -6.04 21.26 -4.38
CA THR A 70 -7.27 21.17 -3.58
C THR A 70 -7.57 19.75 -3.13
N GLU A 71 -7.25 18.71 -3.92
CA GLU A 71 -7.46 17.30 -3.55
C GLU A 71 -6.58 16.94 -2.34
N LEU A 72 -5.34 17.42 -2.32
CA LEU A 72 -4.44 17.22 -1.19
C LEU A 72 -4.97 17.89 0.09
N ILE A 73 -5.38 19.17 0.01
CA ILE A 73 -5.90 19.90 1.17
C ILE A 73 -7.23 19.31 1.65
N TYR A 74 -8.03 18.77 0.73
CA TYR A 74 -9.26 18.05 1.05
C TYR A 74 -8.94 16.77 1.85
N ASP A 75 -8.01 15.95 1.35
CA ASP A 75 -7.56 14.72 2.01
C ASP A 75 -6.81 14.98 3.33
N PHE A 76 -6.36 16.22 3.59
CA PHE A 76 -5.84 16.67 4.90
C PHE A 76 -6.92 17.08 5.90
N ARG A 77 -8.14 17.37 5.45
CA ARG A 77 -9.24 17.79 6.32
C ARG A 77 -10.27 16.69 6.55
N TYR A 78 -10.43 15.81 5.57
CA TYR A 78 -11.45 14.78 5.59
C TYR A 78 -10.82 13.39 5.52
N PRO A 79 -11.33 12.43 6.32
CA PRO A 79 -10.86 11.06 6.25
C PRO A 79 -11.15 10.46 4.87
N ASN A 80 -10.10 10.05 4.16
CA ASN A 80 -10.22 9.37 2.89
C ASN A 80 -10.19 7.83 3.12
N PRO A 81 -11.26 7.10 2.76
CA PRO A 81 -11.34 5.65 2.96
C PRO A 81 -10.24 4.87 2.23
N ASP A 82 -9.72 5.39 1.11
CA ASP A 82 -8.63 4.74 0.35
C ASP A 82 -7.33 4.59 1.15
N PHE A 83 -7.14 5.41 2.19
CA PHE A 83 -5.97 5.36 3.07
C PHE A 83 -6.22 4.58 4.36
N ILE A 84 -7.49 4.40 4.73
CA ILE A 84 -7.92 3.73 5.97
C ILE A 84 -8.11 2.24 5.71
N GLU A 85 -8.79 1.92 4.61
CA GLU A 85 -8.98 0.56 4.16
C GLU A 85 -7.77 0.18 3.33
N ARG A 86 -6.87 -0.63 3.89
CA ARG A 86 -6.02 -1.47 3.04
C ARG A 86 -6.94 -2.59 2.57
N PRO A 87 -7.49 -2.58 1.34
CA PRO A 87 -8.32 -3.69 0.90
C PRO A 87 -7.43 -4.93 0.98
N ILE A 88 -7.80 -5.84 1.88
CA ILE A 88 -7.22 -7.17 1.92
C ILE A 88 -7.70 -7.80 0.62
N ARG A 89 -6.95 -7.59 -0.47
CA ARG A 89 -7.28 -8.17 -1.77
C ARG A 89 -7.34 -9.67 -1.55
N PRO A 90 -8.52 -10.31 -1.64
CA PRO A 90 -8.63 -11.74 -1.40
C PRO A 90 -7.70 -12.48 -2.36
N LEU A 91 -7.21 -13.65 -1.96
CA LEU A 91 -6.34 -14.47 -2.82
C LEU A 91 -6.94 -14.69 -4.22
N LEU A 92 -8.26 -14.70 -4.30
CA LEU A 92 -9.05 -14.77 -5.54
C LEU A 92 -8.74 -13.64 -6.53
N GLU A 93 -8.58 -12.40 -6.06
CA GLU A 93 -8.21 -11.24 -6.90
C GLU A 93 -6.70 -11.18 -7.17
N ARG A 94 -5.89 -11.74 -6.26
CA ARG A 94 -4.42 -11.73 -6.39
C ARG A 94 -3.91 -12.78 -7.39
N ASN A 95 -4.51 -13.96 -7.40
CA ASN A 95 -4.16 -15.05 -8.31
C ASN A 95 -5.39 -15.95 -8.56
N PRO A 96 -6.29 -15.56 -9.46
CA PRO A 96 -7.52 -16.31 -9.72
C PRO A 96 -7.20 -17.74 -10.19
N VAL A 97 -6.17 -17.90 -11.04
CA VAL A 97 -5.76 -19.21 -11.59
C VAL A 97 -5.25 -20.15 -10.48
N GLY A 98 -4.42 -19.63 -9.57
CA GLY A 98 -3.89 -20.42 -8.45
C GLY A 98 -4.98 -20.89 -7.50
N PHE A 99 -5.96 -20.03 -7.21
CA PHE A 99 -7.12 -20.38 -6.40
C PHE A 99 -7.94 -21.52 -7.02
N TRP A 100 -8.33 -21.37 -8.30
CA TRP A 100 -9.12 -22.38 -9.00
C TRP A 100 -8.39 -23.71 -9.17
N ARG A 101 -7.05 -23.69 -9.32
CA ARG A 101 -6.24 -24.92 -9.36
C ARG A 101 -6.29 -25.69 -8.04
N GLY A 102 -6.27 -25.00 -6.90
CA GLY A 102 -6.41 -25.62 -5.58
C GLY A 102 -7.79 -26.25 -5.39
N VAL A 103 -8.85 -25.52 -5.74
CA VAL A 103 -10.24 -26.01 -5.68
C VAL A 103 -10.43 -27.26 -6.55
N ALA A 104 -9.89 -27.25 -7.78
CA ALA A 104 -9.95 -28.40 -8.67
C ALA A 104 -9.22 -29.64 -8.12
N LEU A 105 -8.03 -29.46 -7.52
CA LEU A 105 -7.29 -30.55 -6.91
C LEU A 105 -8.01 -31.17 -5.70
N VAL A 106 -8.57 -30.34 -4.82
CA VAL A 106 -9.34 -30.82 -3.66
C VAL A 106 -10.57 -31.60 -4.12
N SER A 107 -11.29 -31.08 -5.13
CA SER A 107 -12.43 -31.79 -5.73
C SER A 107 -12.02 -33.13 -6.32
N LEU A 108 -10.91 -33.18 -7.06
CA LEU A 108 -10.40 -34.42 -7.65
C LEU A 108 -10.06 -35.47 -6.59
N ILE A 109 -9.35 -35.07 -5.52
CA ILE A 109 -9.00 -35.98 -4.42
C ILE A 109 -10.26 -36.48 -3.71
N GLY A 110 -11.23 -35.60 -3.43
CA GLY A 110 -12.51 -36.00 -2.84
C GLY A 110 -13.25 -37.05 -3.67
N ASN A 111 -13.29 -36.87 -5.00
CA ASN A 111 -13.89 -37.83 -5.91
C ASN A 111 -13.13 -39.17 -5.95
N LEU A 112 -11.79 -39.15 -5.91
CA LEU A 112 -10.98 -40.38 -5.87
C LEU A 112 -11.17 -41.14 -4.57
N VAL A 113 -11.27 -40.45 -3.43
CA VAL A 113 -11.55 -41.07 -2.12
C VAL A 113 -12.95 -41.70 -2.12
N LEU A 114 -13.96 -40.99 -2.65
CA LEU A 114 -15.32 -41.52 -2.80
C LEU A 114 -15.36 -42.78 -3.68
N LEU A 115 -14.67 -42.76 -4.82
CA LEU A 115 -14.59 -43.92 -5.71
C LEU A 115 -13.88 -45.10 -5.04
N TYR A 116 -12.81 -44.86 -4.30
CA TYR A 116 -12.11 -45.92 -3.57
C TYR A 116 -13.02 -46.54 -2.50
N TRP A 117 -13.76 -45.71 -1.78
CA TRP A 117 -14.69 -46.18 -0.75
C TRP A 117 -15.84 -47.00 -1.35
N LEU A 118 -16.36 -46.59 -2.50
CA LEU A 118 -17.41 -47.32 -3.23
C LEU A 118 -16.90 -48.64 -3.83
N HIS A 119 -15.62 -48.73 -4.21
CA HIS A 119 -15.05 -49.97 -4.77
C HIS A 119 -14.70 -51.02 -3.71
N GLN A 120 -14.51 -50.61 -2.45
CA GLN A 120 -14.16 -51.49 -1.32
C GLN A 120 -15.41 -52.03 -0.57
N GLY A 121 -16.62 -51.60 -0.93
CA GLY A 121 -17.89 -52.11 -0.40
C GLY A 121 -18.61 -52.99 -1.41
#